data_AF-A0A535RZN7-F1
#
_entry.id   AF-A0A535RZN7-F1
#
_cell.length_a   1.000
_cell.length_b   1.000
_cell.length_c   1.000
_cell.angle_alpha   90.00
_cell.angle_beta   90.00
_cell.angle_gamma   90.00
#
_symmetry.space_group_name_H-M   'P 1'
#
loop_
_entity.id
_entity.type
_entity.pdbx_description
1 polymer ?
#
loop_
_entity_poly.entity_id
_entity_poly.type
_entity_poly.pdbx_seq_one_letter_code
_entity_poly.pdbx_strand_id
1 'polypeptide(L)'
;MATKAAEQQSMDAQQSAQIADLQQQQEQPVYQQPAPPPPVYQQAAPPPPQAAAPAPSDATTDDKLAQLKQLGELHESGVLTDAEFEATKLKILGSL
;
A
#
# COMPACT_ATOMS: atom_id res chain seq x y z
N MET A 1 54.84 -6.57 -30.83
CA MET A 1 53.38 -6.80 -30.87
C MET A 1 53.01 -8.18 -30.30
N ALA A 2 53.56 -8.59 -29.16
CA ALA A 2 53.33 -9.93 -28.60
C ALA A 2 52.42 -9.95 -27.35
N THR A 3 52.12 -8.79 -26.75
CA THR A 3 51.37 -8.70 -25.49
C THR A 3 49.85 -8.76 -25.70
N LYS A 4 49.32 -8.05 -26.70
CA LYS A 4 47.87 -7.99 -26.96
C LYS A 4 47.26 -9.36 -27.32
N ALA A 5 48.04 -10.24 -27.97
CA ALA A 5 47.58 -11.59 -28.30
C ALA A 5 47.51 -12.50 -27.08
N ALA A 6 48.45 -12.36 -26.12
CA ALA A 6 48.44 -13.12 -24.88
C ALA A 6 47.27 -12.70 -23.97
N GLU A 7 46.99 -11.40 -23.88
CA GLU A 7 45.86 -10.86 -23.12
C GLU A 7 44.52 -11.32 -23.70
N GLN A 8 44.39 -11.31 -25.03
CA GLN A 8 43.18 -11.75 -25.70
C GLN A 8 42.92 -13.26 -25.50
N GLN A 9 43.98 -14.07 -25.51
CA GLN A 9 43.87 -15.50 -25.25
C GLN A 9 43.42 -15.80 -23.80
N SER A 10 43.84 -15.01 -22.82
CA SER A 10 43.37 -15.14 -21.43
C SER A 10 41.90 -14.74 -21.28
N MET A 11 41.45 -13.70 -21.98
CA MET A 11 40.04 -13.28 -21.96
C MET A 11 39.11 -14.33 -22.57
N ASP A 12 39.52 -14.94 -23.69
CA ASP A 12 38.75 -15.98 -24.37
C ASP A 12 38.65 -17.26 -23.53
N ALA A 13 39.76 -17.64 -22.88
CA ALA A 13 39.78 -18.75 -21.93
C ALA A 13 38.87 -18.51 -20.71
N GLN A 14 38.81 -17.28 -20.21
CA GLN A 14 37.88 -16.94 -19.11
C GLN A 14 36.43 -16.91 -19.58
N GLN A 15 36.16 -16.39 -20.77
CA GLN A 15 34.81 -16.32 -21.31
C GLN A 15 34.24 -17.71 -21.59
N SER A 16 35.03 -18.60 -22.18
CA SER A 16 34.64 -20.00 -22.43
C SER A 16 34.39 -20.76 -21.14
N ALA A 17 35.22 -20.57 -20.10
CA ALA A 17 35.00 -21.16 -18.79
C ALA A 17 33.67 -20.69 -18.15
N GLN A 18 33.35 -19.40 -18.27
CA GLN A 18 32.09 -18.85 -17.74
C GLN A 18 30.86 -19.39 -18.49
N ILE A 19 30.95 -19.57 -19.81
CA ILE A 19 29.87 -20.15 -20.63
C ILE A 19 29.65 -21.62 -20.27
N ALA A 20 30.73 -22.37 -20.04
CA ALA A 20 30.65 -23.77 -19.65
C ALA A 20 29.97 -23.97 -18.28
N ASP A 21 30.27 -23.11 -17.31
CA ASP A 21 29.61 -23.10 -16.00
C ASP A 21 28.10 -22.79 -16.11
N LEU A 22 27.74 -21.82 -16.96
CA LEU A 22 26.35 -21.43 -17.16
C LEU A 22 25.52 -22.52 -17.83
N GLN A 23 26.10 -23.26 -18.79
CA GLN A 23 25.44 -24.40 -19.41
C GLN A 23 25.23 -25.54 -18.40
N GLN A 24 26.25 -25.88 -17.61
CA GLN A 24 26.13 -26.89 -16.54
C GLN A 24 25.03 -26.54 -15.53
N GLN A 25 24.82 -25.25 -15.24
CA GLN A 25 23.72 -24.81 -14.37
C GLN A 25 22.33 -24.97 -15.01
N GLN A 26 22.20 -24.75 -16.32
CA GLN A 26 20.92 -24.95 -17.03
C GLN A 26 20.58 -26.43 -17.23
N GLU A 27 21.58 -27.31 -17.29
CA GLU A 27 21.39 -28.75 -17.46
C GLU A 27 20.96 -29.47 -16.17
N GLN A 28 20.70 -28.74 -15.06
CA GLN A 28 20.08 -29.29 -13.87
C GLN A 28 18.71 -29.88 -14.24
N PRO A 29 18.51 -31.21 -14.11
CA PRO A 29 17.23 -31.83 -14.42
C PRO A 29 16.21 -31.30 -13.42
N VAL A 30 15.23 -30.55 -13.93
CA VAL A 30 14.00 -30.23 -13.19
C VAL A 30 13.28 -31.55 -12.96
N TYR A 31 13.55 -32.17 -11.81
CA TYR A 31 12.78 -33.31 -11.32
C TYR A 31 11.31 -32.88 -11.30
N GLN A 32 10.52 -33.51 -12.16
CA GLN A 32 9.07 -33.33 -12.25
C GLN A 32 8.46 -33.59 -10.88
N GLN A 33 8.12 -32.50 -10.19
CA GLN A 33 7.37 -32.55 -8.96
C GLN A 33 5.95 -33.02 -9.31
N PRO A 34 5.41 -34.08 -8.68
CA PRO A 34 4.03 -34.48 -8.92
C PRO A 34 3.10 -33.33 -8.54
N ALA A 35 2.15 -33.03 -9.42
CA ALA A 35 1.16 -31.98 -9.20
C ALA A 35 0.43 -32.22 -7.87
N PRO A 36 0.24 -31.18 -7.04
CA PRO A 36 -0.40 -31.33 -5.73
C PRO A 36 -1.89 -31.73 -5.90
N PRO A 37 -2.45 -32.50 -4.95
CA PRO A 37 -3.88 -32.81 -4.95
C PRO A 37 -4.70 -31.52 -4.85
N PRO A 38 -5.92 -31.49 -5.43
CA PRO A 38 -6.78 -30.32 -5.36
C PRO A 38 -7.12 -30.00 -3.90
N PRO A 39 -7.15 -28.71 -3.52
CA PRO A 39 -7.45 -28.31 -2.16
C PRO A 39 -8.91 -28.67 -1.83
N VAL A 40 -9.09 -29.46 -0.77
CA VAL A 40 -10.37 -29.57 -0.08
C VAL A 40 -10.61 -28.23 0.63
N TYR A 41 -11.48 -27.40 0.08
CA TYR A 41 -11.93 -26.20 0.75
C TYR A 41 -12.74 -26.62 1.99
N GLN A 42 -12.09 -26.63 3.14
CA GLN A 42 -12.81 -26.54 4.40
C GLN A 42 -13.64 -25.25 4.34
N GLN A 43 -14.96 -25.43 4.32
CA GLN A 43 -15.92 -24.36 4.48
C GLN A 43 -15.63 -23.67 5.82
N ALA A 44 -14.87 -22.58 5.77
CA ALA A 44 -14.70 -21.69 6.89
C ALA A 44 -16.09 -21.17 7.26
N ALA A 45 -16.47 -21.35 8.53
CA ALA A 45 -17.65 -20.70 9.06
C ALA A 45 -17.56 -19.20 8.76
N PRO A 46 -18.64 -18.57 8.29
CA PRO A 46 -18.61 -17.16 7.90
C PRO A 46 -18.12 -16.32 9.07
N PRO A 47 -17.25 -15.32 8.83
CA PRO A 47 -16.86 -14.39 9.88
C PRO A 47 -18.13 -13.73 10.46
N PRO A 48 -18.17 -13.48 11.78
CA PRO A 48 -19.27 -12.71 12.33
C PRO A 48 -19.38 -11.39 11.55
N PRO A 49 -20.59 -10.94 11.18
CA PRO A 49 -20.76 -9.71 10.44
C PRO A 49 -20.09 -8.59 11.23
N GLN A 50 -19.04 -8.01 10.66
CA GLN A 50 -18.49 -6.75 11.13
C GLN A 50 -19.63 -5.75 10.97
N ALA A 51 -20.18 -5.29 12.10
CA ALA A 51 -21.14 -4.20 12.09
C ALA A 51 -20.46 -3.05 11.34
N ALA A 52 -21.04 -2.67 10.20
CA ALA A 52 -20.59 -1.51 9.45
C ALA A 52 -20.61 -0.32 10.41
N ALA A 53 -19.44 0.21 10.74
CA ALA A 53 -19.37 1.51 11.38
C ALA A 53 -20.11 2.49 10.45
N PRO A 54 -21.04 3.30 10.97
CA PRO A 54 -21.75 4.24 10.13
C PRO A 54 -20.71 5.07 9.38
N ALA A 55 -20.80 5.05 8.05
CA ALA A 55 -20.03 5.95 7.22
C ALA A 55 -20.28 7.37 7.76
N PRO A 56 -19.25 8.24 7.85
CA PRO A 56 -19.48 9.61 8.22
C PRO A 56 -20.47 10.19 7.22
N SER A 57 -21.70 10.41 7.67
CA SER A 57 -22.71 11.07 6.88
C SER A 57 -22.13 12.42 6.54
N ASP A 58 -21.88 12.68 5.26
CA ASP A 58 -21.56 14.02 4.79
C ASP A 58 -22.69 14.94 5.23
N ALA A 59 -22.43 15.73 6.28
CA ALA A 59 -23.36 16.71 6.76
C ALA A 59 -23.79 17.57 5.57
N THR A 60 -25.10 17.74 5.38
CA THR A 60 -25.60 18.58 4.31
C THR A 60 -25.17 20.02 4.56
N THR A 61 -25.19 20.86 3.51
CA THR A 61 -24.92 22.30 3.67
C THR A 61 -25.81 22.93 4.76
N ASP A 62 -27.06 22.50 4.87
CA ASP A 62 -28.02 22.98 5.88
C ASP A 62 -27.60 22.57 7.31
N ASP A 63 -27.13 21.33 7.49
CA ASP A 63 -26.61 20.84 8.76
C ASP A 63 -25.34 21.61 9.19
N LYS A 64 -24.45 21.93 8.25
CA LYS A 64 -23.27 22.77 8.52
C LYS A 64 -23.65 24.20 8.91
N LEU A 65 -24.68 24.78 8.31
CA LEU A 65 -25.21 26.09 8.70
C LEU A 65 -25.82 26.05 10.12
N ALA A 66 -26.53 24.98 10.46
CA ALA A 66 -27.03 24.77 11.83
C ALA A 66 -25.89 24.62 12.84
N GLN A 67 -24.82 23.90 12.50
CA GLN A 67 -23.62 23.79 13.34
C GLN A 67 -22.94 25.15 13.56
N LEU A 68 -22.85 26.01 12.53
CA LEU A 68 -22.31 27.36 12.66
C LEU A 68 -23.14 28.25 13.60
N LYS A 69 -24.47 28.08 13.59
CA LYS A 69 -25.35 28.80 14.52
C LYS A 69 -25.12 28.34 15.96
N GLN A 70 -25.11 27.03 16.21
CA GLN A 70 -24.83 26.47 17.54
C GLN A 70 -23.45 26.90 18.05
N LEU A 71 -22.46 26.98 17.16
CA LEU A 71 -21.12 27.43 17.50
C LEU A 71 -21.11 28.90 18.00
N GLY A 72 -21.92 29.77 17.40
CA GLY A 72 -22.13 31.16 17.87
C GLY A 72 -22.77 31.21 19.26
N GLU A 73 -23.82 30.43 19.48
CA GLU A 73 -24.52 30.36 20.78
C GLU A 73 -23.58 29.91 21.92
N LEU A 74 -22.69 28.94 21.64
CA LEU A 74 -21.69 28.45 22.60
C LEU A 74 -20.59 29.48 22.90
N HIS A 75 -20.18 30.27 21.91
CA HIS A 75 -19.21 31.36 22.08
C HIS A 75 -19.81 32.52 22.88
N GLU A 76 -21.04 32.94 22.57
CA GLU A 76 -21.75 33.97 23.35
C GLU A 76 -22.01 33.53 24.79
N SER A 77 -22.22 32.24 25.01
CA SER A 77 -22.34 31.65 26.36
C SER A 77 -21.00 31.54 27.10
N GLY A 78 -19.88 31.90 26.47
CA GLY A 78 -18.53 31.81 27.05
C GLY A 78 -18.02 30.38 27.25
N VAL A 79 -18.68 29.38 26.65
CA VAL A 79 -18.27 27.97 26.70
C VAL A 79 -17.03 27.75 25.84
N LEU A 80 -16.91 28.51 24.75
CA LEU A 80 -15.77 28.49 23.83
C LEU A 80 -14.99 29.79 23.92
N THR A 81 -13.68 29.67 23.84
CA THR A 81 -12.80 30.82 23.67
C THR A 81 -12.86 31.34 22.23
N ASP A 82 -12.47 32.60 22.01
CA ASP A 82 -12.42 33.20 20.66
C ASP A 82 -11.59 32.37 19.67
N ALA A 83 -10.46 31.85 20.14
CA ALA A 83 -9.57 31.01 19.33
C ALA A 83 -10.23 29.68 18.90
N GLU A 84 -10.98 29.05 19.81
CA GLU A 84 -11.70 27.80 19.51
C GLU A 84 -12.90 28.03 18.59
N PHE A 85 -13.60 29.15 18.79
CA PHE A 85 -14.68 29.58 17.92
C PHE A 85 -14.18 29.78 16.48
N GLU A 86 -13.11 30.55 16.29
CA GLU A 86 -12.54 30.82 14.97
C GLU A 86 -12.04 29.54 14.28
N ALA A 87 -11.30 28.69 15.00
CA ALA A 87 -10.78 27.44 14.46
C ALA A 87 -11.90 26.49 14.01
N THR A 88 -12.97 26.38 14.80
CA THR A 88 -14.11 25.50 14.49
C THR A 88 -14.96 26.07 13.35
N LYS A 89 -15.17 27.39 13.32
CA LYS A 89 -15.88 28.08 12.25
C LYS A 89 -15.18 27.86 10.90
N LEU A 90 -13.86 28.03 10.85
CA LEU A 90 -13.07 27.78 9.64
C LEU A 90 -13.13 26.31 9.21
N LYS A 91 -13.07 25.37 10.16
CA LYS A 91 -13.20 23.95 9.87
C LYS A 91 -14.56 23.61 9.23
N ILE A 92 -15.64 24.14 9.78
CA ILE A 92 -16.98 23.91 9.24
C ILE A 92 -17.08 24.53 7.84
N LEU A 93 -16.67 25.79 7.67
CA LEU A 93 -16.69 26.50 6.39
C LEU A 93 -15.82 25.85 5.31
N GLY A 94 -14.64 25.34 5.66
CA GLY A 94 -13.76 24.63 4.73
C GLY A 94 -14.26 23.23 4.37
N SER A 95 -15.29 22.74 5.07
CA SER A 95 -15.96 21.47 4.79
C SER A 95 -17.29 21.66 4.05
N LEU A 96 -17.75 22.90 3.80
CA LEU A 96 -18.90 23.17 2.92
C LEU A 96 -18.56 22.86 1.46
#